data_AF-A0A7Y2KZG0-F1
#
_entry.id   AF-A0A7Y2KZG0-F1
#
_cell.length_a   1.000
_cell.length_b   1.000
_cell.length_c   1.000
_cell.angle_alpha   90.00
_cell.angle_beta   90.00
_cell.angle_gamma   90.00
#
_symmetry.space_group_name_H-M   'P 1'
#
loop_
_entity.id
_entity.type
_entity.pdbx_description
1 polymer ?
#
loop_
_entity_poly.entity_id
_entity_poly.type
_entity_poly.pdbx_seq_one_letter_code
_entity_poly.pdbx_strand_id
1 'polypeptide(L)'
;MSSLVYRRDIDGLRAIAVIAVVLFHFGVPGLTGGFVGVDVFFVISGYLITSIIWRQREAGRFSFVEFWTRRARRILPALFAMIAVVLAVGWFLMAPKDYEQLGQSVRYQVMFASNLLFMRQDGYFDVASDLKPLLHTWSLAVEEQFYIVFPLLLTLLASRFRHWRLALFGVLLISFGLSVWAVAQHPEKAFFLLPMRAWELLAGA
;
A
#
# COMPACT_ATOMS: atom_id res chain seq x y z
N MET A 1 -0.19 18.12 -24.54
CA MET A 1 -0.40 17.38 -23.27
C MET A 1 -0.65 15.92 -23.61
N SER A 2 0.34 15.03 -23.47
CA SER A 2 0.07 13.59 -23.58
C SER A 2 -0.61 13.16 -22.29
N SER A 3 -1.94 13.23 -22.23
CA SER A 3 -2.70 12.53 -21.21
C SER A 3 -2.31 11.05 -21.28
N LEU A 4 -2.09 10.42 -20.13
CA LEU A 4 -1.95 8.97 -20.08
C LEU A 4 -3.19 8.37 -20.76
N VAL A 5 -2.99 7.52 -21.76
CA VAL A 5 -4.10 6.73 -22.31
C VAL A 5 -4.71 5.98 -21.14
N TYR A 6 -5.96 6.30 -20.83
CA TYR A 6 -6.66 5.74 -19.69
C TYR A 6 -6.84 4.24 -19.89
N ARG A 7 -6.28 3.44 -18.98
CA ARG A 7 -6.23 1.98 -19.05
C ARG A 7 -7.36 1.37 -18.22
N ARG A 8 -8.55 1.27 -18.83
CA ARG A 8 -9.75 0.67 -18.24
C ARG A 8 -9.54 -0.76 -17.77
N ASP A 9 -8.69 -1.49 -18.47
CA ASP A 9 -8.29 -2.86 -18.14
C ASP A 9 -7.58 -2.95 -16.78
N ILE A 10 -6.68 -2.00 -16.47
CA ILE A 10 -5.99 -1.96 -15.18
C ILE A 10 -6.98 -1.63 -14.04
N ASP A 11 -7.92 -0.73 -14.27
CA ASP A 11 -8.95 -0.43 -13.28
C ASP A 11 -9.91 -1.62 -13.07
N GLY A 12 -10.21 -2.39 -14.12
CA GLY A 12 -10.94 -3.65 -14.02
C GLY A 12 -10.21 -4.68 -13.16
N LEU A 13 -8.90 -4.85 -13.35
CA LEU A 13 -8.08 -5.74 -12.51
C LEU A 13 -8.06 -5.31 -11.05
N ARG A 14 -7.94 -4.00 -10.78
CA ARG A 14 -8.06 -3.46 -9.42
C ARG A 14 -9.42 -3.76 -8.82
N ALA A 15 -10.50 -3.58 -9.58
CA ALA A 15 -11.86 -3.86 -9.10
C ALA A 15 -12.01 -5.33 -8.70
N ILE A 16 -11.54 -6.26 -9.54
CA ILE A 16 -11.55 -7.70 -9.23
C ILE A 16 -10.75 -7.99 -7.95
N ALA A 17 -9.57 -7.39 -7.80
CA ALA A 17 -8.75 -7.56 -6.61
C ALA A 17 -9.43 -7.05 -5.33
N VAL A 18 -10.13 -5.90 -5.36
CA VAL A 18 -10.89 -5.40 -4.19
C VAL A 18 -12.03 -6.34 -3.86
N ILE A 19 -12.78 -6.76 -4.88
CA ILE A 19 -13.93 -7.65 -4.69
C ILE A 19 -13.47 -8.95 -4.02
N ALA A 20 -12.35 -9.53 -4.46
CA ALA A 20 -11.80 -10.73 -3.83
C ALA A 20 -11.45 -10.52 -2.34
N VAL A 21 -10.82 -9.38 -1.99
CA VAL A 21 -10.50 -9.03 -0.59
C VAL A 21 -11.78 -8.88 0.25
N VAL A 22 -12.78 -8.19 -0.30
CA VAL A 22 -14.06 -7.94 0.39
C VAL A 22 -14.79 -9.26 0.63
N LEU A 23 -14.99 -10.08 -0.41
CA LEU A 23 -15.72 -11.33 -0.29
C LEU A 23 -15.04 -12.32 0.68
N PHE A 24 -13.71 -12.30 0.75
CA PHE A 24 -12.97 -13.06 1.76
C PHE A 24 -13.33 -12.65 3.19
N HIS A 25 -13.36 -11.34 3.49
CA HIS A 25 -13.75 -10.86 4.83
C HIS A 25 -15.23 -11.09 5.14
N PHE A 26 -16.08 -11.21 4.12
CA PHE A 26 -17.49 -11.62 4.29
C PHE A 26 -17.68 -13.14 4.44
N GLY A 27 -16.61 -13.94 4.43
CA GLY A 27 -16.68 -15.39 4.64
C GLY A 27 -17.37 -16.15 3.50
N VAL A 28 -17.33 -15.63 2.27
CA VAL A 28 -17.97 -16.28 1.11
C VAL A 28 -17.31 -17.64 0.84
N PRO A 29 -18.07 -18.76 0.83
CA PRO A 29 -17.50 -20.08 0.62
C PRO A 29 -16.71 -20.19 -0.70
N GLY A 30 -15.53 -20.82 -0.63
CA GLY A 30 -14.64 -21.01 -1.79
C GLY A 30 -13.67 -19.85 -2.07
N LEU A 31 -13.78 -18.72 -1.35
CA LEU A 31 -12.87 -17.57 -1.49
C LEU A 31 -11.96 -17.42 -0.27
N THR A 32 -11.01 -18.34 -0.10
CA THR A 32 -10.07 -18.37 1.04
C THR A 32 -8.78 -17.57 0.83
N GLY A 33 -8.54 -17.08 -0.40
CA GLY A 33 -7.30 -16.41 -0.82
C GLY A 33 -7.41 -14.89 -1.00
N GLY A 34 -8.37 -14.21 -0.36
CA GLY A 34 -8.64 -12.79 -0.63
C GLY A 34 -7.45 -11.85 -0.40
N PHE A 35 -6.52 -12.22 0.47
CA PHE A 35 -5.27 -11.48 0.70
C PHE A 35 -4.40 -11.34 -0.56
N VAL A 36 -4.49 -12.28 -1.51
CA VAL A 36 -3.80 -12.20 -2.82
C VAL A 36 -4.25 -10.97 -3.61
N GLY A 37 -5.48 -10.48 -3.38
CA GLY A 37 -5.95 -9.25 -3.99
C GLY A 37 -5.06 -8.06 -3.61
N VAL A 38 -4.52 -8.01 -2.39
CA VAL A 38 -3.61 -6.94 -1.96
C VAL A 38 -2.27 -7.03 -2.72
N ASP A 39 -1.75 -8.24 -2.92
CA ASP A 39 -0.50 -8.46 -3.65
C ASP A 39 -0.64 -8.00 -5.11
N VAL A 40 -1.77 -8.33 -5.76
CA VAL A 40 -2.10 -7.84 -7.11
C VAL A 40 -2.20 -6.31 -7.13
N PHE A 41 -2.80 -5.71 -6.10
CA PHE A 41 -2.86 -4.26 -5.94
C PHE A 41 -1.47 -3.63 -5.90
N PHE A 42 -0.55 -4.21 -5.13
CA PHE A 42 0.82 -3.73 -5.00
C PHE A 42 1.57 -3.83 -6.33
N VAL A 43 1.45 -4.94 -7.06
CA VAL A 43 2.04 -5.09 -8.41
C VAL A 43 1.51 -4.01 -9.36
N ILE A 44 0.19 -3.81 -9.40
CA ILE A 44 -0.43 -2.78 -10.25
C ILE A 44 0.04 -1.38 -9.86
N SER A 45 0.12 -1.08 -8.56
CA SER A 45 0.61 0.19 -8.06
C SER A 45 2.06 0.42 -8.46
N GLY A 46 2.93 -0.59 -8.32
CA GLY A 46 4.30 -0.57 -8.82
C GLY A 46 4.39 -0.18 -10.29
N TYR A 47 3.63 -0.86 -11.15
CA TYR A 47 3.55 -0.56 -12.57
C TYR A 47 3.12 0.88 -12.85
N LEU A 48 2.04 1.35 -12.23
CA LEU A 48 1.52 2.70 -12.47
C LEU A 48 2.51 3.76 -11.99
N ILE A 49 3.09 3.59 -10.80
CA ILE A 49 4.07 4.48 -10.20
C ILE A 49 5.29 4.61 -11.12
N THR A 50 5.92 3.49 -11.48
CA THR A 50 7.12 3.49 -12.32
C THR A 50 6.82 4.07 -13.69
N SER A 51 5.70 3.69 -14.29
CA SER A 51 5.33 4.16 -15.62
C SER A 51 5.05 5.68 -15.66
N ILE A 52 4.49 6.26 -14.59
CA ILE A 52 4.32 7.72 -14.47
C ILE A 52 5.68 8.40 -14.38
N ILE A 53 6.56 7.91 -13.51
CA ILE A 53 7.89 8.50 -13.30
C ILE A 53 8.70 8.42 -14.60
N TRP A 54 8.83 7.23 -15.18
CA TRP A 54 9.69 6.98 -16.33
C TRP A 54 9.27 7.80 -17.54
N ARG A 55 7.98 7.82 -17.89
CA ARG A 55 7.48 8.62 -19.03
C ARG A 55 7.69 10.12 -18.83
N GLN A 56 7.50 10.63 -17.62
CA GLN A 56 7.75 12.05 -17.35
C GLN A 56 9.25 12.40 -17.41
N ARG A 57 10.13 11.47 -17.01
CA ARG A 57 11.58 11.64 -17.14
C ARG A 57 12.03 11.60 -18.59
N GLU A 58 11.58 10.63 -19.39
CA GLU A 58 11.87 10.57 -20.84
C GLU A 58 11.40 11.83 -21.56
N ALA A 59 10.28 12.40 -21.12
CA ALA A 59 9.76 13.65 -21.67
C ALA A 59 10.41 14.92 -21.09
N GLY A 60 11.40 14.81 -20.20
CA GLY A 60 12.13 15.94 -19.59
C GLY A 60 11.30 16.82 -18.65
N ARG A 61 10.17 16.34 -18.13
CA ARG A 61 9.20 17.15 -17.34
C ARG A 61 8.90 16.58 -15.96
N PHE A 62 9.71 15.66 -15.46
CA PHE A 62 9.46 15.05 -14.15
C PHE A 62 9.73 16.04 -13.01
N SER A 63 8.76 16.18 -12.12
CA SER A 63 8.85 16.96 -10.88
C SER A 63 8.39 16.11 -9.71
N PHE A 64 9.24 15.96 -8.70
CA PHE A 64 8.90 15.25 -7.46
C PHE A 64 7.71 15.89 -6.75
N VAL A 65 7.73 17.23 -6.65
CA VAL A 65 6.65 18.00 -6.00
C VAL A 65 5.32 17.76 -6.71
N GLU A 66 5.30 17.84 -8.03
CA GLU A 66 4.07 17.62 -8.79
C GLU A 66 3.60 16.16 -8.69
N PHE A 67 4.54 15.21 -8.70
CA PHE A 67 4.26 13.79 -8.55
C PHE A 67 3.60 13.45 -7.20
N TRP A 68 4.12 13.97 -6.09
CA TRP A 68 3.52 13.79 -4.77
C TRP A 68 2.22 14.57 -4.61
N THR A 69 2.16 15.81 -5.11
CA THR A 69 0.94 16.64 -5.01
C THR A 69 -0.25 16.01 -5.74
N ARG A 70 -0.04 15.44 -6.93
CA ARG A 70 -1.13 14.78 -7.68
C ARG A 70 -1.72 13.60 -6.91
N ARG A 71 -0.88 12.81 -6.21
CA ARG A 71 -1.36 11.70 -5.39
C ARG A 71 -2.04 12.18 -4.12
N ALA A 72 -1.47 13.18 -3.45
CA ALA A 72 -2.09 13.80 -2.28
C ALA A 72 -3.52 14.30 -2.57
N ARG A 73 -3.73 15.01 -3.69
CA ARG A 73 -5.07 15.47 -4.11
C ARG A 73 -6.05 14.34 -4.42
N ARG A 74 -5.55 13.16 -4.78
CA ARG A 74 -6.36 11.98 -5.08
C ARG A 74 -6.74 11.20 -3.81
N ILE A 75 -5.82 11.06 -2.86
CA ILE A 75 -5.97 10.15 -1.71
C ILE A 75 -6.44 10.90 -0.46
N LEU A 76 -5.85 12.06 -0.13
CA LEU A 76 -6.11 12.74 1.15
C LEU A 76 -7.58 13.13 1.34
N PRO A 77 -8.30 13.68 0.34
CA PRO A 77 -9.70 14.05 0.55
C PRO A 77 -10.58 12.85 0.95
N ALA A 78 -10.41 11.72 0.25
CA ALA A 78 -11.16 10.50 0.54
C ALA A 78 -10.75 9.90 1.89
N LEU A 79 -9.45 9.89 2.21
CA LEU A 79 -8.94 9.39 3.48
C LEU A 79 -9.49 10.19 4.67
N PHE A 80 -9.43 11.53 4.62
CA PHE A 80 -9.92 12.37 5.71
C PHE A 80 -11.43 12.33 5.83
N ALA A 81 -12.17 12.25 4.72
CA ALA A 81 -13.62 12.05 4.77
C ALA A 81 -13.97 10.72 5.44
N MET A 82 -13.30 9.64 5.07
CA MET A 82 -13.47 8.33 5.70
C MET A 82 -13.13 8.38 7.20
N ILE A 83 -11.99 8.95 7.58
CA ILE A 83 -11.59 9.09 9.00
C ILE A 83 -12.63 9.88 9.79
N ALA A 84 -13.14 11.00 9.25
CA ALA A 84 -14.14 11.82 9.91
C ALA A 84 -15.44 11.03 10.15
N VAL A 85 -15.89 10.26 9.16
CA VAL A 85 -17.07 9.40 9.28
C VAL A 85 -16.84 8.30 10.33
N VAL A 86 -15.69 7.61 10.27
CA VAL A 86 -15.35 6.53 11.22
C VAL A 86 -15.27 7.05 12.65
N LEU A 87 -14.69 8.24 12.87
CA LEU A 87 -14.67 8.88 14.20
C LEU A 87 -16.08 9.27 14.67
N ALA A 88 -16.88 9.89 13.79
CA ALA A 88 -18.24 10.29 14.13
C ALA A 88 -19.10 9.07 14.51
N VAL A 89 -19.07 8.01 13.70
CA VAL A 89 -19.79 6.76 13.99
C VAL A 89 -19.23 6.06 15.23
N GLY A 90 -17.90 6.00 15.35
CA GLY A 90 -17.21 5.37 16.48
C GLY A 90 -17.59 6.00 17.82
N TRP A 91 -17.80 7.32 17.87
CA TRP A 91 -18.22 8.03 19.08
C TRP A 91 -19.56 7.51 19.63
N PHE A 92 -20.49 7.14 18.75
CA PHE A 92 -21.81 6.65 19.17
C PHE A 92 -21.85 5.14 19.42
N LEU A 93 -20.98 4.37 18.76
CA LEU A 93 -21.07 2.90 18.76
C LEU A 93 -20.00 2.19 19.60
N MET A 94 -18.86 2.82 19.86
CA MET A 94 -17.73 2.16 20.52
C MET A 94 -17.67 2.47 22.02
N ALA A 95 -17.18 1.50 22.81
CA ALA A 95 -16.86 1.76 24.21
C ALA A 95 -15.68 2.74 24.31
N PRO A 96 -15.53 3.49 25.42
CA PRO A 96 -14.48 4.50 25.57
C PRO A 96 -13.07 4.01 25.26
N LYS A 97 -12.75 2.77 25.69
CA LYS A 97 -11.45 2.14 25.44
C LYS A 97 -11.21 1.86 23.95
N ASP A 98 -12.22 1.37 23.24
CA ASP A 98 -12.08 1.03 21.81
C ASP A 98 -12.04 2.31 20.96
N TYR A 99 -12.75 3.35 21.38
CA TYR A 99 -12.67 4.67 20.77
C TYR A 99 -11.28 5.32 20.94
N GLU A 100 -10.65 5.14 22.10
CA GLU A 100 -9.25 5.55 22.32
C GLU A 100 -8.28 4.83 21.38
N GLN A 101 -8.46 3.51 21.19
CA GLN A 101 -7.68 2.71 20.24
C GLN A 101 -7.92 3.13 18.78
N LEU A 102 -9.16 3.50 18.44
CA LEU A 102 -9.48 4.09 17.15
C LEU A 102 -8.71 5.40 16.95
N GLY A 103 -8.68 6.28 17.97
CA GLY A 103 -7.88 7.50 17.95
C GLY A 103 -6.39 7.24 17.73
N GLN A 104 -5.83 6.20 18.35
CA GLN A 104 -4.46 5.76 18.08
C GLN A 104 -4.28 5.33 16.62
N SER A 105 -5.21 4.53 16.08
CA SER A 105 -5.18 4.08 14.68
C SER A 105 -5.23 5.26 13.70
N VAL A 106 -6.07 6.26 13.98
CA VAL A 106 -6.14 7.50 13.19
C VAL A 106 -4.80 8.23 13.19
N ARG A 107 -4.16 8.41 14.35
CA ARG A 107 -2.86 9.11 14.45
C ARG A 107 -1.81 8.44 13.56
N TYR A 108 -1.69 7.12 13.62
CA TYR A 108 -0.74 6.38 12.78
C TYR A 108 -1.12 6.45 11.30
N GLN A 109 -2.41 6.37 10.97
CA GLN A 109 -2.85 6.44 9.58
C GLN A 109 -2.59 7.79 8.92
N VAL A 110 -2.79 8.91 9.63
CA VAL A 110 -2.50 10.26 9.11
C VAL A 110 -1.01 10.43 8.78
N MET A 111 -0.13 9.73 9.49
CA MET A 111 1.31 9.68 9.21
C MET A 111 1.70 8.60 8.20
N PHE A 112 0.74 7.88 7.63
CA PHE A 112 0.96 6.68 6.80
C PHE A 112 1.90 5.66 7.47
N ALA A 113 1.66 5.41 8.75
CA ALA A 113 2.41 4.48 9.60
C ALA A 113 1.51 3.42 10.26
N SER A 114 0.26 3.28 9.83
CA SER A 114 -0.71 2.33 10.39
C SER A 114 -0.22 0.87 10.31
N ASN A 115 0.54 0.52 9.28
CA ASN A 115 1.20 -0.79 9.18
C ASN A 115 2.15 -1.08 10.35
N LEU A 116 2.87 -0.07 10.87
CA LEU A 116 3.75 -0.24 12.03
C LEU A 116 2.97 -0.43 13.34
N LEU A 117 1.80 0.20 13.44
CA LEU A 117 0.90 0.02 14.58
C LEU A 117 0.36 -1.41 14.60
N PHE A 118 -0.28 -1.82 13.50
CA PHE A 118 -0.96 -3.11 13.42
C PHE A 118 0.00 -4.30 13.49
N MET A 119 1.24 -4.16 13.00
CA MET A 119 2.30 -5.15 13.20
C MET A 119 2.59 -5.46 14.68
N ARG A 120 2.34 -4.51 15.59
CA ARG A 120 2.63 -4.66 17.02
C ARG A 120 1.40 -5.07 17.83
N GLN A 121 0.25 -5.24 17.18
CA GLN A 121 -1.01 -5.62 17.82
C GLN A 121 -1.34 -7.08 17.47
N ASP A 122 -2.60 -7.46 17.67
CA ASP A 122 -3.14 -8.76 17.29
C ASP A 122 -2.90 -9.07 15.80
N GLY A 123 -2.76 -10.35 15.49
CA GLY A 123 -2.50 -10.80 14.13
C GLY A 123 -3.62 -10.40 13.16
N TYR A 124 -3.26 -10.13 11.92
CA TYR A 124 -4.20 -9.60 10.90
C TYR A 124 -5.44 -10.48 10.69
N PHE A 125 -5.32 -11.80 10.88
CA PHE A 125 -6.39 -12.79 10.70
C PHE A 125 -7.06 -13.24 12.00
N ASP A 126 -6.83 -12.54 13.11
CA ASP A 126 -7.44 -12.85 14.41
C ASP A 126 -8.86 -12.25 14.52
N VAL A 127 -9.73 -12.85 15.33
CA VAL A 127 -11.10 -12.36 15.55
C VAL A 127 -11.11 -10.94 16.13
N ALA A 128 -10.10 -10.61 16.95
CA ALA A 128 -9.92 -9.26 17.48
C ALA A 128 -9.64 -8.20 16.39
N SER A 129 -9.16 -8.62 15.22
CA SER A 129 -8.86 -7.74 14.09
C SER A 129 -10.11 -7.29 13.33
N ASP A 130 -11.19 -8.07 13.36
CA ASP A 130 -12.48 -7.68 12.76
C ASP A 130 -13.10 -6.44 13.43
N LEU A 131 -12.73 -6.19 14.69
CA LEU A 131 -13.22 -5.06 15.47
C LEU A 131 -12.41 -3.77 15.25
N LYS A 132 -11.36 -3.79 14.42
CA LYS A 132 -10.49 -2.63 14.17
C LYS A 132 -10.89 -1.91 12.88
N PRO A 133 -11.65 -0.80 12.94
CA PRO A 133 -12.27 -0.21 11.74
C PRO A 133 -11.26 0.28 10.71
N LEU A 134 -10.06 0.65 11.14
CA LEU A 134 -9.00 1.19 10.29
C LEU A 134 -7.91 0.16 9.96
N LEU A 135 -8.09 -1.13 10.29
CA LEU A 135 -7.05 -2.14 10.06
C LEU A 135 -6.62 -2.17 8.59
N HIS A 136 -7.58 -2.20 7.67
CA HIS A 136 -7.36 -2.23 6.21
C HIS A 136 -6.44 -1.11 5.68
N THR A 137 -6.25 -0.02 6.43
CA THR A 137 -5.41 1.11 6.01
C THR A 137 -3.91 0.81 6.06
N TRP A 138 -3.50 -0.33 6.64
CA TRP A 138 -2.11 -0.77 6.67
C TRP A 138 -1.49 -0.86 5.27
N SER A 139 -2.25 -1.38 4.28
CA SER A 139 -1.76 -1.59 2.93
C SER A 139 -1.58 -0.26 2.20
N LEU A 140 -2.48 0.70 2.44
CA LEU A 140 -2.35 2.07 1.97
C LEU A 140 -1.09 2.74 2.56
N ALA A 141 -0.81 2.55 3.85
CA ALA A 141 0.41 3.08 4.46
C ALA A 141 1.68 2.53 3.80
N VAL A 142 1.74 1.23 3.54
CA VAL A 142 2.86 0.59 2.80
C VAL A 142 3.00 1.19 1.40
N GLU A 143 1.88 1.34 0.68
CA GLU A 143 1.90 1.89 -0.68
C GLU A 143 2.36 3.35 -0.71
N GLU A 144 1.92 4.20 0.24
CA GLU A 144 2.37 5.59 0.33
C GLU A 144 3.84 5.71 0.74
N GLN A 145 4.32 4.86 1.67
CA GLN A 145 5.75 4.78 2.01
C GLN A 145 6.58 4.47 0.75
N PHE A 146 6.14 3.50 -0.05
CA PHE A 146 6.78 3.21 -1.34
C PHE A 146 6.67 4.39 -2.31
N TYR A 147 5.51 5.04 -2.41
CA TYR A 147 5.31 6.18 -3.31
C TYR A 147 6.21 7.38 -2.98
N ILE A 148 6.56 7.57 -1.71
CA ILE A 148 7.49 8.61 -1.26
C ILE A 148 8.94 8.22 -1.61
N VAL A 149 9.34 6.99 -1.29
CA VAL A 149 10.74 6.53 -1.40
C VAL A 149 11.14 6.17 -2.83
N PHE A 150 10.27 5.47 -3.55
CA PHE A 150 10.56 4.90 -4.85
C PHE A 150 10.98 5.89 -5.95
N PRO A 151 10.35 7.07 -6.15
CA PRO A 151 10.83 8.03 -7.15
C PRO A 151 12.26 8.48 -6.87
N LEU A 152 12.65 8.64 -5.60
CA LEU A 152 14.02 8.98 -5.20
C LEU A 152 14.98 7.83 -5.53
N LEU A 153 14.61 6.60 -5.17
CA LEU A 153 15.39 5.41 -5.49
C LEU A 153 15.58 5.25 -7.01
N LEU A 154 14.50 5.27 -7.78
CA LEU A 154 14.53 5.08 -9.22
C LEU A 154 15.34 6.17 -9.92
N THR A 155 15.18 7.43 -9.50
CA THR A 155 15.92 8.54 -10.08
C THR A 155 17.41 8.48 -9.79
N LEU A 156 17.79 8.10 -8.56
CA LEU A 156 19.17 7.86 -8.13
C LEU A 156 19.80 6.69 -8.89
N LEU A 157 19.11 5.55 -8.98
CA LEU A 157 19.64 4.38 -9.67
C LEU A 157 19.86 4.68 -11.14
N ALA A 158 18.87 5.28 -11.80
CA ALA A 158 18.93 5.60 -13.22
C ALA A 158 19.95 6.70 -13.57
N SER A 159 20.29 7.59 -12.63
CA SER A 159 21.33 8.61 -12.85
C SER A 159 22.74 8.10 -12.54
N ARG A 160 22.89 7.17 -11.59
CA ARG A 160 24.20 6.74 -11.09
C ARG A 160 24.74 5.48 -11.77
N PHE A 161 23.87 4.59 -12.21
CA PHE A 161 24.24 3.27 -12.73
C PHE A 161 23.80 3.08 -14.18
N ARG A 162 24.74 2.64 -15.04
CA ARG A 162 24.45 2.25 -16.43
C ARG A 162 23.40 1.13 -16.52
N HIS A 163 23.45 0.19 -15.57
CA HIS A 163 22.57 -0.97 -15.52
C HIS A 163 21.54 -0.87 -14.38
N TRP A 164 20.90 0.29 -14.22
CA TRP A 164 19.96 0.57 -13.12
C TRP A 164 18.82 -0.45 -12.99
N ARG A 165 18.37 -1.06 -14.09
CA ARG A 165 17.35 -2.13 -14.07
C ARG A 165 17.82 -3.38 -13.34
N LEU A 166 19.10 -3.76 -13.50
CA LEU A 166 19.69 -4.88 -12.76
C LEU A 166 19.82 -4.55 -11.27
N ALA A 167 20.18 -3.31 -10.94
CA ALA A 167 20.21 -2.86 -9.55
C ALA A 167 18.81 -2.91 -8.91
N LEU A 168 17.77 -2.46 -9.64
CA LEU A 168 16.39 -2.54 -9.19
C LEU A 168 15.91 -3.97 -8.99
N PHE A 169 16.27 -4.87 -9.92
CA PHE A 169 16.02 -6.30 -9.80
C PHE A 169 16.74 -6.90 -8.57
N GLY A 170 17.95 -6.44 -8.27
CA GLY A 170 18.65 -6.81 -7.04
C GLY A 170 17.89 -6.39 -5.77
N VAL A 171 17.32 -5.18 -5.74
CA VAL A 171 16.48 -4.71 -4.61
C VAL A 171 15.23 -5.58 -4.47
N LEU A 172 14.60 -5.96 -5.58
CA LEU A 172 13.47 -6.89 -5.60
C LEU A 172 13.85 -8.23 -4.97
N LEU A 173 14.95 -8.84 -5.41
CA LEU A 173 15.40 -10.13 -4.88
C LEU A 173 15.76 -10.06 -3.39
N ILE A 174 16.39 -8.96 -2.94
CA ILE A 174 16.67 -8.73 -1.52
C ILE A 174 15.37 -8.64 -0.73
N SER A 175 14.39 -7.86 -1.19
CA SER A 175 13.09 -7.72 -0.53
C SER A 175 12.34 -9.06 -0.49
N PHE A 176 12.36 -9.83 -1.58
CA PHE A 176 11.75 -11.15 -1.65
C PHE A 176 12.43 -12.14 -0.70
N GLY A 177 13.76 -12.18 -0.68
CA GLY A 177 14.52 -13.02 0.25
C GLY A 177 14.25 -12.67 1.72
N LEU A 178 14.16 -11.37 2.04
CA LEU A 178 13.76 -10.90 3.37
C LEU A 178 12.33 -11.33 3.71
N SER A 179 11.40 -11.31 2.75
CA SER A 179 10.04 -11.79 2.91
C SER A 179 10.02 -13.27 3.27
N VAL A 180 10.68 -14.12 2.45
CA VAL A 180 10.76 -15.57 2.67
C VAL A 180 11.37 -15.90 4.04
N TRP A 181 12.46 -15.22 4.41
CA TRP A 181 13.07 -15.40 5.73
C TRP A 181 12.15 -14.95 6.87
N ALA A 182 11.49 -13.79 6.72
CA ALA A 182 10.63 -13.21 7.75
C ALA A 182 9.33 -14.00 7.94
N VAL A 183 8.77 -14.64 6.92
CA VAL A 183 7.55 -15.45 7.05
C VAL A 183 7.72 -16.55 8.10
N ALA A 184 8.90 -17.19 8.15
CA ALA A 184 9.17 -18.27 9.10
C ALA A 184 9.46 -17.79 10.54
N GLN A 185 10.05 -16.61 10.70
CA GLN A 185 10.55 -16.12 11.99
C GLN A 185 9.69 -15.03 12.62
N HIS A 186 9.11 -14.17 11.78
CA HIS A 186 8.40 -12.95 12.14
C HIS A 186 7.24 -12.67 11.15
N PRO A 187 6.19 -13.51 11.14
CA PRO A 187 5.11 -13.42 10.16
C PRO A 187 4.44 -12.04 10.10
N GLU A 188 4.22 -11.39 11.26
CA GLU A 188 3.67 -10.03 11.31
C GLU A 188 4.55 -8.99 10.59
N LYS A 189 5.88 -9.11 10.71
CA LYS A 189 6.81 -8.23 10.00
C LYS A 189 6.76 -8.50 8.50
N ALA A 190 6.71 -9.76 8.10
CA ALA A 190 6.59 -10.15 6.70
C ALA A 190 5.32 -9.58 6.06
N PHE A 191 4.22 -9.58 6.80
CA PHE A 191 2.92 -9.14 6.33
C PHE A 191 2.80 -7.60 6.25
N PHE A 192 3.24 -6.87 7.27
CA PHE A 192 2.98 -5.44 7.40
C PHE A 192 4.11 -4.51 6.93
N LEU A 193 5.37 -4.96 6.89
CA LEU A 193 6.49 -4.06 6.66
C LEU A 193 6.86 -3.91 5.18
N LEU A 194 7.08 -2.67 4.75
CA LEU A 194 7.49 -2.35 3.39
C LEU A 194 8.73 -3.14 2.92
N PRO A 195 9.83 -3.29 3.68
CA PRO A 195 10.99 -4.03 3.17
C PRO A 195 10.72 -5.50 2.80
N MET A 196 9.71 -6.12 3.42
CA MET A 196 9.30 -7.51 3.15
C MET A 196 8.19 -7.59 2.09
N ARG A 197 7.51 -6.47 1.79
CA ARG A 197 6.44 -6.36 0.77
C ARG A 197 6.88 -5.64 -0.50
N ALA A 198 8.02 -4.94 -0.49
CA ALA A 198 8.47 -4.11 -1.59
C ALA A 198 8.69 -4.91 -2.88
N TRP A 199 9.00 -6.20 -2.80
CA TRP A 199 9.14 -7.06 -3.97
C TRP A 199 7.86 -7.12 -4.83
N GLU A 200 6.66 -7.03 -4.23
CA GLU A 200 5.38 -7.03 -4.96
C GLU A 200 5.25 -5.76 -5.79
N LEU A 201 5.52 -4.60 -5.17
CA LEU A 201 5.56 -3.30 -5.84
C LEU A 201 6.67 -3.26 -6.92
N LEU A 202 7.83 -3.83 -6.63
CA LEU A 202 8.96 -3.86 -7.57
C LEU A 202 8.74 -4.85 -8.72
N ALA A 203 7.94 -5.91 -8.55
CA ALA A 203 7.63 -6.86 -9.62
C ALA A 203 6.80 -6.21 -10.73
N GLY A 204 6.02 -5.18 -10.40
CA GLY A 204 5.33 -4.36 -11.40
C GLY A 204 6.18 -3.24 -12.00
N ALA A 205 7.33 -2.91 -11.40
CA ALA A 205 8.14 -1.73 -11.71
C ALA A 205 9.07 -1.91 -12.92
#